data_AF-A0A0F7SIU6-F1
#
_entry.id   AF-A0A0F7SIU6-F1
#
_cell.length_a   1.000
_cell.length_b   1.000
_cell.length_c   1.000
_cell.angle_alpha   90.00
_cell.angle_beta   90.00
_cell.angle_gamma   90.00
#
_symmetry.space_group_name_H-M   'P 1'
#
loop_
_entity.id
_entity.type
_entity.pdbx_description
1 polymer ?
#
loop_
_entity_poly.entity_id
_entity_poly.type
_entity_poly.pdbx_seq_one_letter_code
_entity_poly.pdbx_strand_id
1 'polypeptide(L)'
;MPFQVPPFSRPVDPSKVIHLQSNQDSDHFKAGDHIEFWDHLFEWDDDCLSASQLDRYSRMADPPVDDFLSSLSSSNLANQDLLLFLATKADEEQREGNPGLAIKLWNEVSRPPPDELVVTEDELERGQNFFWHNSGGIFASLLHFSLASGFSAPRITAQLHRASYLIPPTTHDGLDYLPITQEASAKIRERLSETAQFVLDVMSCPIAIPSDASDDLKKHNVQRTWRGLPSLLPPKLCASSSRVDSLPLAGEGWKSSVRVRLLHGTVRQRLWAKRSRLSAQNKEQDETGPVSSTEQYDDVPLNAEDMAGTLAGFAVVPVWCLRKMRMTNRDGQDPAERDYIRLWRHIGFYLGIAPDLLKSHFTEVVPSCKFLASVVCHIFPSPNAPSALYSHDTTTTTTATNSGLKCVTDTVISDTNTTLSGCPFNERMLPPPTMPILIAMSDSPPIRTTLGYHSNLTRFLVGPKLCDRLGVNAVGGWLGQIKLHMTLFALAYPSYFQSVYPSTRWSAKRIRVSQEGLGRLVKMSLGARKSVYRPRTDGSKDLDEKAFKEEWIGKDEAGAKQLGKDYISLLVEMIAVSVFFVGSTVVSAGWFGWKTYGLIRNA
;
A
#
# COMPACT_ATOMS: atom_id res chain seq x y z
N MET A 1 -4.41 12.74 21.80
CA MET A 1 -5.15 13.65 20.90
C MET A 1 -5.18 13.03 19.52
N PRO A 2 -6.33 13.04 18.84
CA PRO A 2 -6.44 12.50 17.49
C PRO A 2 -5.56 13.29 16.51
N PHE A 3 -5.11 12.62 15.45
CA PHE A 3 -4.45 13.25 14.33
C PHE A 3 -5.45 14.10 13.56
N GLN A 4 -5.17 15.39 13.47
CA GLN A 4 -5.99 16.35 12.73
C GLN A 4 -5.69 16.25 11.24
N VAL A 5 -6.74 16.10 10.44
CA VAL A 5 -6.69 16.13 8.98
C VAL A 5 -7.18 17.52 8.53
N PRO A 6 -6.29 18.53 8.43
CA PRO A 6 -6.68 19.87 8.01
C PRO A 6 -7.14 19.88 6.54
N PRO A 7 -7.90 20.91 6.12
CA PRO A 7 -8.22 22.13 6.85
C PRO A 7 -9.46 22.01 7.76
N PHE A 8 -9.56 22.92 8.72
CA PHE A 8 -10.75 23.18 9.53
C PHE A 8 -11.19 24.63 9.27
N SER A 9 -12.46 24.84 8.93
CA SER A 9 -13.03 26.17 8.73
C SER A 9 -13.21 26.94 10.04
N ARG A 10 -13.33 26.22 11.15
CA ARG A 10 -13.51 26.77 12.51
C ARG A 10 -12.66 26.03 13.55
N PRO A 11 -12.34 26.66 14.69
CA PRO A 11 -11.68 25.97 15.79
C PRO A 11 -12.47 24.75 16.26
N VAL A 12 -11.77 23.65 16.52
CA VAL A 12 -12.39 22.42 17.04
C VAL A 12 -12.86 22.65 18.48
N ASP A 13 -14.16 22.56 18.69
CA ASP A 13 -14.80 22.50 20.02
C ASP A 13 -14.94 21.03 20.43
N PRO A 14 -14.16 20.53 21.42
CA PRO A 14 -14.18 19.12 21.81
C PRO A 14 -15.56 18.62 22.27
N SER A 15 -16.43 19.51 22.76
CA SER A 15 -17.78 19.14 23.22
C SER A 15 -18.76 18.85 22.09
N LYS A 16 -18.41 19.25 20.85
CA LYS A 16 -19.26 19.13 19.65
C LYS A 16 -18.68 18.16 18.62
N VAL A 17 -17.63 17.42 18.98
CA VAL A 17 -17.06 16.39 18.11
C VAL A 17 -18.05 15.22 18.04
N ILE A 18 -18.40 14.85 16.82
CA ILE A 18 -19.26 13.70 16.55
C ILE A 18 -18.37 12.46 16.49
N HIS A 19 -18.65 11.49 17.35
CA HIS A 19 -17.96 10.20 17.37
C HIS A 19 -18.78 9.17 16.61
N LEU A 20 -18.22 8.61 15.54
CA LEU A 20 -18.92 7.66 14.67
C LEU A 20 -19.41 6.42 15.44
N GLN A 21 -20.72 6.17 15.47
CA GLN A 21 -21.33 5.00 16.13
C GLN A 21 -21.67 3.89 15.14
N SER A 22 -22.03 4.27 13.92
CA SER A 22 -22.33 3.39 12.81
C SER A 22 -21.78 3.98 11.51
N ASN A 23 -21.42 3.12 10.57
CA ASN A 23 -20.89 3.54 9.27
C ASN A 23 -21.94 4.37 8.49
N GLN A 24 -23.23 4.10 8.73
CA GLN A 24 -24.37 4.81 8.13
C GLN A 24 -24.61 6.22 8.71
N ASP A 25 -23.98 6.58 9.85
CA ASP A 25 -24.16 7.91 10.45
C ASP A 25 -23.72 9.03 9.49
N SER A 26 -22.81 8.71 8.56
CA SER A 26 -22.29 9.65 7.57
C SER A 26 -23.33 10.19 6.59
N ASP A 27 -24.48 9.52 6.42
CA ASP A 27 -25.61 10.04 5.64
C ASP A 27 -26.31 11.24 6.32
N HIS A 28 -26.03 11.48 7.61
CA HIS A 28 -26.66 12.53 8.41
C HIS A 28 -25.70 13.66 8.83
N PHE A 29 -24.42 13.55 8.50
CA PHE A 29 -23.44 14.58 8.78
C PHE A 29 -23.70 15.84 7.96
N LYS A 30 -23.38 17.00 8.55
CA LYS A 30 -23.58 18.32 7.95
C LYS A 30 -22.25 19.01 7.73
N ALA A 31 -22.20 19.87 6.71
CA ALA A 31 -21.04 20.69 6.44
C ALA A 31 -20.62 21.48 7.70
N GLY A 32 -19.33 21.40 8.03
CA GLY A 32 -18.72 22.00 9.22
C GLY A 32 -18.71 21.09 10.47
N ASP A 33 -19.36 19.92 10.45
CA ASP A 33 -19.31 18.98 11.57
C ASP A 33 -17.88 18.44 11.76
N HIS A 34 -17.42 18.33 13.01
CA HIS A 34 -16.12 17.74 13.31
C HIS A 34 -16.30 16.27 13.66
N ILE A 35 -15.78 15.39 12.82
CA ILE A 35 -15.96 13.95 12.93
C ILE A 35 -14.68 13.32 13.46
N GLU A 36 -14.77 12.61 14.58
CA GLU A 36 -13.69 11.76 15.07
C GLU A 36 -13.96 10.30 14.70
N PHE A 37 -13.02 9.72 13.96
CA PHE A 37 -13.00 8.32 13.61
C PHE A 37 -11.70 7.68 14.09
N TRP A 38 -11.81 6.75 15.05
CA TRP A 38 -10.70 6.20 15.83
C TRP A 38 -9.78 7.29 16.38
N ASP A 39 -8.58 7.41 15.80
CA ASP A 39 -7.51 8.31 16.19
C ASP A 39 -7.37 9.50 15.22
N HIS A 40 -8.37 9.75 14.36
CA HIS A 40 -8.35 10.80 13.34
C HIS A 40 -9.53 11.75 13.53
N LEU A 41 -9.30 13.04 13.31
CA LEU A 41 -10.30 14.10 13.39
C LEU A 41 -10.27 14.90 12.10
N PHE A 42 -11.43 15.10 11.49
CA PHE A 42 -11.59 15.90 10.26
C PHE A 42 -12.91 16.67 10.29
N GLU A 43 -13.03 17.68 9.44
CA GLU A 43 -14.28 18.41 9.22
C GLU A 43 -15.06 17.77 8.06
N TRP A 44 -16.38 17.63 8.19
CA TRP A 44 -17.24 17.16 7.11
C TRP A 44 -17.62 18.32 6.18
N ASP A 45 -17.54 18.13 4.87
CA ASP A 45 -17.89 19.12 3.84
C ASP A 45 -18.27 18.44 2.52
N ASP A 46 -18.43 19.23 1.44
CA ASP A 46 -18.86 18.74 0.13
C ASP A 46 -17.83 17.84 -0.57
N ASP A 47 -16.58 17.80 -0.09
CA ASP A 47 -15.55 16.89 -0.58
C ASP A 47 -15.62 15.51 0.09
N CYS A 48 -16.46 15.34 1.12
CA CYS A 48 -16.75 14.06 1.75
C CYS A 48 -17.81 13.26 0.99
N LEU A 49 -17.76 11.94 1.13
CA LEU A 49 -18.77 11.03 0.58
C LEU A 49 -19.50 10.31 1.72
N SER A 50 -20.82 10.44 1.72
CA SER A 50 -21.69 9.70 2.63
C SER A 50 -21.69 8.19 2.34
N ALA A 51 -22.13 7.38 3.33
CA ALA A 51 -22.23 5.93 3.19
C ALA A 51 -23.05 5.54 1.97
N SER A 52 -24.22 6.14 1.77
CA SER A 52 -25.10 5.88 0.62
C SER A 52 -24.44 6.20 -0.73
N GLN A 53 -23.58 7.22 -0.80
CA GLN A 53 -22.82 7.54 -2.01
C GLN A 53 -21.73 6.48 -2.29
N LEU A 54 -21.00 6.05 -1.26
CA LEU A 54 -19.97 5.02 -1.34
C LEU A 54 -20.55 3.64 -1.65
N ASP A 55 -21.75 3.35 -1.14
CA ASP A 55 -22.50 2.12 -1.38
C ASP A 55 -22.88 1.90 -2.85
N ARG A 56 -22.86 2.95 -3.67
CA ARG A 56 -23.03 2.81 -5.12
C ARG A 56 -21.78 2.21 -5.75
N TYR A 57 -20.60 2.64 -5.31
CA TYR A 57 -19.31 2.13 -5.79
C TYR A 57 -18.99 0.74 -5.24
N SER A 58 -19.50 0.38 -4.05
CA SER A 58 -19.35 -0.97 -3.49
C SER A 58 -20.03 -2.06 -4.33
N ARG A 59 -21.00 -1.67 -5.16
CA ARG A 59 -21.76 -2.56 -6.06
C ARG A 59 -21.22 -2.58 -7.50
N MET A 60 -20.13 -1.85 -7.78
CA MET A 60 -19.56 -1.73 -9.11
C MET A 60 -18.32 -2.60 -9.27
N ALA A 61 -18.30 -3.41 -10.32
CA ALA A 61 -17.15 -4.19 -10.75
C ALA A 61 -16.33 -3.42 -11.81
N ASP A 62 -15.55 -4.13 -12.62
CA ASP A 62 -14.82 -3.61 -13.79
C ASP A 62 -15.15 -4.51 -14.99
N PRO A 63 -16.30 -4.25 -15.65
CA PRO A 63 -16.84 -5.09 -16.73
C PRO A 63 -15.89 -5.29 -17.91
N PRO A 64 -15.15 -4.28 -18.42
CA PRO A 64 -14.22 -4.50 -19.54
C PRO A 64 -13.20 -5.61 -19.28
N VAL A 65 -12.69 -5.68 -18.04
CA VAL A 65 -11.75 -6.74 -17.64
C VAL A 65 -12.48 -8.04 -17.33
N ASP A 66 -13.61 -7.98 -16.62
CA ASP A 66 -14.35 -9.18 -16.24
C ASP A 66 -14.87 -9.95 -17.44
N ASP A 67 -15.46 -9.24 -18.41
CA ASP A 67 -16.02 -9.82 -19.63
C ASP A 67 -14.89 -10.49 -20.43
N PHE A 68 -13.77 -9.79 -20.61
CA PHE A 68 -12.59 -10.37 -21.28
C PHE A 68 -12.12 -11.64 -20.57
N LEU A 69 -11.92 -11.61 -19.25
CA LEU A 69 -11.43 -12.77 -18.50
C LEU A 69 -12.44 -13.92 -18.48
N SER A 70 -13.75 -13.62 -18.46
CA SER A 70 -14.81 -14.64 -18.50
C SER A 70 -14.85 -15.40 -19.83
N SER A 71 -14.35 -14.78 -20.91
CA SER A 71 -14.23 -15.41 -22.22
C SER A 71 -13.06 -16.40 -22.32
N LEU A 72 -12.16 -16.42 -21.33
CA LEU A 72 -10.96 -17.26 -21.31
C LEU A 72 -11.19 -18.55 -20.51
N SER A 73 -10.56 -19.64 -20.94
CA SER A 73 -10.50 -20.86 -20.14
C SER A 73 -9.55 -20.69 -18.95
N SER A 74 -9.76 -21.47 -17.89
CA SER A 74 -8.89 -21.47 -16.70
C SER A 74 -7.42 -21.79 -17.00
N SER A 75 -7.17 -22.61 -18.01
CA SER A 75 -5.82 -22.93 -18.51
C SER A 75 -5.10 -21.72 -19.11
N ASN A 76 -5.85 -20.76 -19.67
CA ASN A 76 -5.30 -19.56 -20.27
C ASN A 76 -4.92 -18.50 -19.23
N LEU A 77 -5.41 -18.61 -17.99
CA LEU A 77 -5.19 -17.60 -16.95
C LEU A 77 -3.99 -17.91 -16.05
N ALA A 78 -3.65 -19.18 -15.87
CA ALA A 78 -2.63 -19.59 -14.90
C ALA A 78 -1.20 -19.31 -15.40
N ASN A 79 -0.38 -18.66 -14.56
CA ASN A 79 1.03 -18.36 -14.81
C ASN A 79 1.32 -17.59 -16.12
N GLN A 80 0.33 -16.92 -16.72
CA GLN A 80 0.53 -16.11 -17.93
C GLN A 80 0.75 -14.64 -17.61
N ASP A 81 1.56 -13.96 -18.43
CA ASP A 81 1.59 -12.49 -18.48
C ASP A 81 0.34 -12.02 -19.20
N LEU A 82 -0.71 -11.68 -18.44
CA LEU A 82 -2.02 -11.34 -18.98
C LEU A 82 -1.99 -10.10 -19.88
N LEU A 83 -1.06 -9.17 -19.67
CA LEU A 83 -0.92 -8.00 -20.54
C LEU A 83 -0.39 -8.40 -21.92
N LEU A 84 0.64 -9.24 -21.96
CA LEU A 84 1.18 -9.76 -23.21
C LEU A 84 0.14 -10.64 -23.93
N PHE A 85 -0.59 -11.46 -23.18
CA PHE A 85 -1.65 -12.29 -23.72
C PHE A 85 -2.78 -11.44 -24.34
N LEU A 86 -3.25 -10.41 -23.62
CA LEU A 86 -4.24 -9.44 -24.11
C LEU A 86 -3.78 -8.79 -25.41
N ALA A 87 -2.55 -8.29 -25.45
CA ALA A 87 -2.01 -7.62 -26.62
C ALA A 87 -1.93 -8.58 -27.83
N THR A 88 -1.48 -9.82 -27.59
CA THR A 88 -1.38 -10.85 -28.65
C THR A 88 -2.76 -11.19 -29.22
N LYS A 89 -3.75 -11.37 -28.35
CA LYS A 89 -5.13 -11.63 -28.76
C LYS A 89 -5.76 -10.46 -29.51
N ALA A 90 -5.49 -9.24 -29.08
CA ALA A 90 -5.95 -8.04 -29.78
C ALA A 90 -5.36 -7.96 -31.21
N ASP A 91 -4.10 -8.36 -31.40
CA ASP A 91 -3.46 -8.33 -32.72
C ASP A 91 -4.05 -9.41 -33.65
N GLU A 92 -4.31 -10.60 -33.10
CA GLU A 92 -5.05 -11.67 -33.79
C GLU A 92 -6.43 -11.18 -34.25
N GLU A 93 -7.24 -10.64 -33.33
CA GLU A 93 -8.58 -10.11 -33.65
C GLU A 93 -8.55 -9.00 -34.71
N GLN A 94 -7.54 -8.11 -34.65
CA GLN A 94 -7.36 -7.05 -35.65
C GLN A 94 -6.96 -7.59 -37.02
N ARG A 95 -6.04 -8.58 -37.09
CA ARG A 95 -5.62 -9.20 -38.36
C ARG A 95 -6.74 -10.01 -39.00
N GLU A 96 -7.58 -10.64 -38.20
CA GLU A 96 -8.74 -11.42 -38.66
C GLU A 96 -9.94 -10.53 -39.05
N GLY A 97 -9.93 -9.25 -38.68
CA GLY A 97 -11.01 -8.31 -38.96
C GLY A 97 -12.29 -8.58 -38.15
N ASN A 98 -12.19 -9.29 -37.02
CA ASN A 98 -13.31 -9.64 -36.15
C ASN A 98 -13.10 -9.06 -34.74
N PRO A 99 -13.53 -7.82 -34.47
CA PRO A 99 -13.23 -7.15 -33.21
C PRO A 99 -13.99 -7.79 -32.03
N GLY A 100 -13.25 -8.49 -31.18
CA GLY A 100 -13.75 -9.16 -29.99
C GLY A 100 -13.56 -8.33 -28.72
N LEU A 101 -13.47 -9.04 -27.58
CA LEU A 101 -13.26 -8.41 -26.27
C LEU A 101 -11.80 -7.99 -26.07
N ALA A 102 -10.84 -8.70 -26.68
CA ALA A 102 -9.43 -8.41 -26.50
C ALA A 102 -9.04 -7.06 -27.12
N ILE A 103 -9.45 -6.78 -28.36
CA ILE A 103 -9.16 -5.49 -29.01
C ILE A 103 -9.89 -4.33 -28.33
N LYS A 104 -11.11 -4.54 -27.83
CA LYS A 104 -11.86 -3.52 -27.08
C LYS A 104 -11.14 -3.14 -25.78
N LEU A 105 -10.76 -4.14 -24.97
CA LEU A 105 -10.02 -3.91 -23.74
C LEU A 105 -8.64 -3.33 -24.03
N TRP A 106 -7.94 -3.82 -25.05
CA TRP A 106 -6.65 -3.28 -25.48
C TRP A 106 -6.73 -1.78 -25.82
N ASN A 107 -7.73 -1.38 -26.61
CA ASN A 107 -7.95 0.03 -26.95
C ASN A 107 -8.28 0.87 -25.71
N GLU A 108 -9.03 0.31 -24.75
CA GLU A 108 -9.34 1.00 -23.50
C GLU A 108 -8.09 1.22 -22.64
N VAL A 109 -7.27 0.19 -22.42
CA VAL A 109 -6.07 0.30 -21.57
C VAL A 109 -4.92 1.04 -22.26
N SER A 110 -4.98 1.15 -23.59
CA SER A 110 -3.98 1.85 -24.41
C SER A 110 -4.34 3.30 -24.71
N ARG A 111 -5.52 3.79 -24.30
CA ARG A 111 -5.86 5.20 -24.50
C ARG A 111 -5.18 6.08 -23.44
N PRO A 112 -4.73 7.30 -23.80
CA PRO A 112 -4.30 8.25 -22.80
C PRO A 112 -5.47 8.64 -21.88
N PRO A 113 -5.21 9.03 -20.63
CA PRO A 113 -6.24 9.61 -19.77
C PRO A 113 -6.85 10.86 -20.43
N PRO A 114 -8.14 11.17 -20.17
CA PRO A 114 -8.74 12.44 -20.56
C PRO A 114 -7.93 13.64 -20.07
N ASP A 115 -8.03 14.78 -20.74
CA ASP A 115 -7.28 16.00 -20.43
C ASP A 115 -7.41 16.46 -18.96
N GLU A 116 -8.54 16.17 -18.31
CA GLU A 116 -8.76 16.52 -16.90
C GLU A 116 -7.99 15.61 -15.92
N LEU A 117 -7.61 14.40 -16.37
CA LEU A 117 -6.91 13.38 -15.58
C LEU A 117 -5.44 13.24 -15.96
N VAL A 118 -5.04 13.74 -17.13
CA VAL A 118 -3.66 13.69 -17.62
C VAL A 118 -2.74 14.44 -16.65
N VAL A 119 -1.51 13.96 -16.55
CA VAL A 119 -0.46 14.58 -15.74
C VAL A 119 0.58 15.10 -16.71
N THR A 120 0.98 16.35 -16.54
CA THR A 120 2.04 16.96 -17.34
C THR A 120 3.40 16.38 -16.94
N GLU A 121 4.38 16.47 -17.83
CA GLU A 121 5.74 15.98 -17.55
C GLU A 121 6.33 16.60 -16.27
N ASP A 122 6.14 17.90 -16.08
CA ASP A 122 6.67 18.61 -14.92
C ASP A 122 5.97 18.17 -13.61
N GLU A 123 4.66 17.93 -13.64
CA GLU A 123 3.93 17.39 -12.48
C GLU A 123 4.38 15.97 -12.17
N LEU A 124 4.61 15.16 -13.21
CA LEU A 124 5.09 13.81 -13.04
C LEU A 124 6.47 13.79 -12.39
N GLU A 125 7.42 14.55 -12.92
CA GLU A 125 8.78 14.65 -12.40
C GLU A 125 8.75 15.13 -10.94
N ARG A 126 7.95 16.14 -10.61
CA ARG A 126 7.80 16.62 -9.23
C ARG A 126 7.19 15.57 -8.30
N GLY A 127 6.17 14.84 -8.74
CA GLY A 127 5.56 13.75 -7.97
C GLY A 127 6.52 12.58 -7.71
N GLN A 128 7.30 12.18 -8.71
CA GLN A 128 8.33 11.14 -8.54
C GLN A 128 9.48 11.62 -7.65
N ASN A 129 9.92 12.87 -7.82
CA ASN A 129 10.92 13.46 -6.94
C ASN A 129 10.41 13.52 -5.50
N PHE A 130 9.16 13.92 -5.27
CA PHE A 130 8.55 13.88 -3.93
C PHE A 130 8.68 12.49 -3.30
N PHE A 131 8.38 11.44 -4.08
CA PHE A 131 8.54 10.06 -3.63
C PHE A 131 9.98 9.74 -3.25
N TRP A 132 10.95 10.00 -4.13
CA TRP A 132 12.34 9.61 -3.89
C TRP A 132 12.96 10.35 -2.71
N HIS A 133 12.62 11.63 -2.55
CA HIS A 133 13.01 12.44 -1.39
C HIS A 133 12.46 11.91 -0.07
N ASN A 134 11.31 11.23 -0.09
CA ASN A 134 10.61 10.77 1.11
C ASN A 134 10.48 9.24 1.19
N SER A 135 11.19 8.51 0.34
CA SER A 135 10.97 7.07 0.09
C SER A 135 10.99 6.20 1.34
N GLY A 136 11.92 6.44 2.28
CA GLY A 136 11.94 5.71 3.55
C GLY A 136 10.68 5.91 4.40
N GLY A 137 10.20 7.16 4.50
CA GLY A 137 8.96 7.49 5.19
C GLY A 137 7.73 6.95 4.45
N ILE A 138 7.70 7.05 3.12
CA ILE A 138 6.61 6.53 2.30
C ILE A 138 6.50 5.00 2.42
N PHE A 139 7.59 4.25 2.29
CA PHE A 139 7.56 2.79 2.46
C PHE A 139 7.16 2.38 3.88
N ALA A 140 7.60 3.10 4.91
CA ALA A 140 7.13 2.87 6.28
C ALA A 140 5.61 3.11 6.39
N SER A 141 5.09 4.15 5.76
CA SER A 141 3.67 4.50 5.74
C SER A 141 2.84 3.45 5.01
N LEU A 142 3.29 3.04 3.83
CA LEU A 142 2.64 2.01 3.02
C LEU A 142 2.60 0.67 3.78
N LEU A 143 3.71 0.24 4.39
CA LEU A 143 3.75 -1.03 5.11
C LEU A 143 2.82 -1.03 6.34
N HIS A 144 2.96 -0.05 7.23
CA HIS A 144 2.31 -0.11 8.55
C HIS A 144 0.87 0.44 8.54
N PHE A 145 0.59 1.45 7.71
CA PHE A 145 -0.74 2.05 7.64
C PHE A 145 -1.54 1.44 6.48
N SER A 146 -1.08 1.59 5.24
CA SER A 146 -1.88 1.18 4.07
C SER A 146 -2.08 -0.34 3.97
N LEU A 147 -1.00 -1.12 4.09
CA LEU A 147 -1.06 -2.59 3.95
C LEU A 147 -1.48 -3.26 5.26
N ALA A 148 -0.69 -3.14 6.33
CA ALA A 148 -0.96 -3.86 7.57
C ALA A 148 -2.30 -3.47 8.22
N SER A 149 -2.64 -2.18 8.22
CA SER A 149 -3.89 -1.70 8.80
C SER A 149 -5.02 -1.63 7.78
N GLY A 150 -4.79 -1.10 6.58
CA GLY A 150 -5.82 -0.98 5.54
C GLY A 150 -6.40 -2.33 5.08
N PHE A 151 -5.59 -3.39 4.98
CA PHE A 151 -6.10 -4.74 4.67
C PHE A 151 -6.97 -5.37 5.75
N SER A 152 -7.06 -4.71 6.91
CA SER A 152 -7.87 -5.16 8.04
C SER A 152 -9.30 -4.63 8.03
N ALA A 153 -9.68 -3.89 6.99
CA ALA A 153 -11.08 -3.64 6.70
C ALA A 153 -11.81 -4.99 6.51
N PRO A 154 -12.94 -5.24 7.19
CA PRO A 154 -13.61 -6.55 7.19
C PRO A 154 -13.84 -7.15 5.80
N ARG A 155 -14.35 -6.35 4.86
CA ARG A 155 -14.56 -6.77 3.46
C ARG A 155 -13.26 -7.20 2.78
N ILE A 156 -12.19 -6.43 2.93
CA ILE A 156 -10.87 -6.74 2.35
C ILE A 156 -10.27 -7.99 3.01
N THR A 157 -10.36 -8.09 4.34
CA THR A 157 -9.91 -9.28 5.09
C THR A 157 -10.61 -10.54 4.60
N ALA A 158 -11.93 -10.49 4.42
CA ALA A 158 -12.72 -11.61 3.92
C ALA A 158 -12.28 -12.03 2.50
N GLN A 159 -12.02 -11.07 1.61
CA GLN A 159 -11.49 -11.34 0.27
C GLN A 159 -10.10 -11.98 0.32
N LEU A 160 -9.20 -11.49 1.17
CA LEU A 160 -7.82 -12.00 1.30
C LEU A 160 -7.78 -13.45 1.84
N HIS A 161 -8.61 -13.77 2.83
CA HIS A 161 -8.77 -15.14 3.34
C HIS A 161 -9.33 -16.07 2.26
N ARG A 162 -10.37 -15.62 1.55
CA ARG A 162 -11.01 -16.43 0.50
C ARG A 162 -10.11 -16.70 -0.69
N ALA A 163 -9.33 -15.70 -1.10
CA ALA A 163 -8.37 -15.82 -2.19
C ALA A 163 -7.10 -16.59 -1.79
N SER A 164 -6.85 -16.75 -0.49
CA SER A 164 -5.63 -17.35 0.09
C SER A 164 -4.33 -16.75 -0.49
N TYR A 165 -4.41 -15.49 -0.93
CA TYR A 165 -3.35 -14.82 -1.66
C TYR A 165 -2.24 -14.32 -0.73
N LEU A 166 -2.63 -13.70 0.38
CA LEU A 166 -1.74 -13.16 1.41
C LEU A 166 -1.77 -13.98 2.71
N ILE A 167 -2.95 -14.46 3.10
CA ILE A 167 -3.15 -15.23 4.33
C ILE A 167 -3.31 -16.72 3.95
N PRO A 168 -2.52 -17.64 4.52
CA PRO A 168 -2.71 -19.06 4.28
C PRO A 168 -4.09 -19.52 4.78
N PRO A 169 -4.70 -20.54 4.15
CA PRO A 169 -6.00 -21.06 4.58
C PRO A 169 -5.89 -21.60 6.01
N THR A 170 -6.84 -21.21 6.87
CA THR A 170 -6.98 -21.74 8.24
C THR A 170 -7.34 -23.23 8.18
N THR A 171 -6.65 -24.08 8.94
CA THR A 171 -7.08 -25.45 9.19
C THR A 171 -8.39 -25.47 9.99
N HIS A 172 -9.15 -26.56 9.91
CA HIS A 172 -10.58 -26.70 10.24
C HIS A 172 -11.08 -26.19 11.62
N ASP A 173 -10.23 -25.76 12.55
CA ASP A 173 -10.61 -25.29 13.90
C ASP A 173 -10.52 -23.76 14.13
N GLY A 174 -10.43 -22.97 13.05
CA GLY A 174 -11.08 -21.65 12.98
C GLY A 174 -10.54 -20.46 13.79
N LEU A 175 -9.77 -20.60 14.87
CA LEU A 175 -9.40 -19.42 15.70
C LEU A 175 -7.97 -19.41 16.28
N ASP A 176 -7.17 -20.45 16.08
CA ASP A 176 -5.77 -20.42 16.50
C ASP A 176 -4.89 -19.85 15.39
N TYR A 177 -4.28 -18.70 15.66
CA TYR A 177 -3.04 -18.30 14.98
C TYR A 177 -1.98 -19.34 15.33
N LEU A 178 -1.98 -20.49 14.64
CA LEU A 178 -0.84 -21.39 14.58
C LEU A 178 0.42 -20.53 14.34
N PRO A 179 1.56 -20.82 15.00
CA PRO A 179 2.76 -20.01 14.82
C PRO A 179 3.05 -19.86 13.33
N ILE A 180 3.04 -18.62 12.85
CA ILE A 180 3.21 -18.33 11.42
C ILE A 180 4.54 -18.92 11.00
N THR A 181 4.47 -19.94 10.14
CA THR A 181 5.66 -20.66 9.71
C THR A 181 6.59 -19.73 8.95
N GLN A 182 7.88 -20.08 8.91
CA GLN A 182 8.87 -19.34 8.13
C GLN A 182 8.49 -19.29 6.64
N GLU A 183 7.87 -20.37 6.13
CA GLU A 183 7.35 -20.45 4.76
C GLU A 183 6.18 -19.49 4.52
N ALA A 184 5.20 -19.44 5.43
CA ALA A 184 4.09 -18.49 5.35
C ALA A 184 4.59 -17.04 5.39
N SER A 185 5.55 -16.76 6.27
CA SER A 185 6.22 -15.44 6.35
C SER A 185 6.95 -15.10 5.05
N ALA A 186 7.64 -16.05 4.43
CA ALA A 186 8.33 -15.84 3.16
C ALA A 186 7.36 -15.48 2.03
N LYS A 187 6.20 -16.16 1.95
CA LYS A 187 5.16 -15.85 0.98
C LYS A 187 4.56 -14.47 1.20
N ILE A 188 4.25 -14.10 2.44
CA ILE A 188 3.77 -12.75 2.76
C ILE A 188 4.78 -11.71 2.29
N ARG A 189 6.07 -11.88 2.61
CA ARG A 189 7.13 -10.96 2.14
C ARG A 189 7.23 -10.90 0.63
N GLU A 190 7.14 -12.03 -0.06
CA GLU A 190 7.15 -12.08 -1.52
C GLU A 190 6.01 -11.24 -2.09
N ARG A 191 4.78 -11.41 -1.60
CA ARG A 191 3.61 -10.63 -2.04
C ARG A 191 3.73 -9.14 -1.74
N LEU A 192 4.17 -8.78 -0.54
CA LEU A 192 4.42 -7.39 -0.18
C LEU A 192 5.52 -6.77 -1.08
N SER A 193 6.48 -7.58 -1.53
CA SER A 193 7.52 -7.15 -2.45
C SER A 193 7.02 -7.00 -3.89
N GLU A 194 6.03 -7.78 -4.32
CA GLU A 194 5.32 -7.56 -5.60
C GLU A 194 4.62 -6.19 -5.58
N THR A 195 3.96 -5.85 -4.47
CA THR A 195 3.38 -4.51 -4.26
C THR A 195 4.44 -3.41 -4.23
N ALA A 196 5.57 -3.63 -3.55
CA ALA A 196 6.67 -2.66 -3.55
C ALA A 196 7.25 -2.46 -4.96
N GLN A 197 7.37 -3.53 -5.75
CA GLN A 197 7.78 -3.43 -7.15
C GLN A 197 6.81 -2.59 -7.97
N PHE A 198 5.49 -2.74 -7.76
CA PHE A 198 4.49 -1.93 -8.46
C PHE A 198 4.70 -0.44 -8.18
N VAL A 199 4.91 -0.07 -6.92
CA VAL A 199 5.23 1.31 -6.54
C VAL A 199 6.52 1.78 -7.22
N LEU A 200 7.57 0.95 -7.25
CA LEU A 200 8.84 1.30 -7.90
C LEU A 200 8.72 1.45 -9.42
N ASP A 201 7.92 0.63 -10.09
CA ASP A 201 7.66 0.74 -11.53
C ASP A 201 6.92 2.05 -11.86
N VAL A 202 5.94 2.43 -11.03
CA VAL A 202 5.24 3.73 -11.12
C VAL A 202 6.21 4.90 -10.90
N MET A 203 7.12 4.78 -9.92
CA MET A 203 8.10 5.83 -9.60
C MET A 203 9.33 5.83 -10.51
N SER A 204 9.28 5.06 -11.62
CA SER A 204 10.33 4.96 -12.63
C SER A 204 11.70 4.58 -12.07
N CYS A 205 11.70 3.64 -11.12
CA CYS A 205 12.92 3.05 -10.58
C CYS A 205 13.69 2.34 -11.70
N PRO A 206 14.96 2.68 -11.96
CA PRO A 206 15.76 1.99 -12.97
C PRO A 206 15.90 0.51 -12.66
N ILE A 207 15.85 -0.32 -13.71
CA ILE A 207 16.19 -1.73 -13.57
C ILE A 207 17.72 -1.83 -13.54
N ALA A 208 18.29 -2.03 -12.35
CA ALA A 208 19.67 -2.49 -12.22
C ALA A 208 19.85 -3.84 -12.95
N ILE A 209 20.56 -3.83 -14.08
CA ILE A 209 20.96 -5.01 -14.84
C ILE A 209 22.45 -5.24 -14.55
N PRO A 210 22.90 -6.47 -14.25
CA PRO A 210 24.32 -6.75 -14.02
C PRO A 210 25.19 -6.26 -15.19
N SER A 211 26.31 -5.59 -14.89
CA SER A 211 27.21 -5.06 -15.94
C SER A 211 27.78 -6.17 -16.83
N ASP A 212 27.99 -7.34 -16.24
CA ASP A 212 28.47 -8.59 -16.81
C ASP A 212 27.35 -9.49 -17.36
N ALA A 213 26.09 -9.04 -17.32
CA ALA A 213 24.98 -9.77 -17.94
C ALA A 213 25.30 -10.04 -19.41
N SER A 214 25.08 -11.29 -19.84
CA SER A 214 25.27 -11.68 -21.24
C SER A 214 24.43 -10.80 -22.16
N ASP A 215 24.89 -10.60 -23.39
CA ASP A 215 24.11 -9.85 -24.39
C ASP A 215 22.71 -10.44 -24.58
N ASP A 216 22.56 -11.75 -24.37
CA ASP A 216 21.26 -12.42 -24.39
C ASP A 216 20.38 -12.02 -23.20
N LEU A 217 20.90 -11.92 -21.98
CA LEU A 217 20.15 -11.45 -20.80
C LEU A 217 19.80 -9.96 -20.91
N LYS A 218 20.70 -9.15 -21.47
CA LYS A 218 20.46 -7.73 -21.80
C LYS A 218 19.36 -7.58 -22.87
N LYS A 219 19.36 -8.43 -23.90
CA LYS A 219 18.29 -8.50 -24.92
C LYS A 219 16.98 -9.08 -24.36
N HIS A 220 17.05 -9.99 -23.39
CA HIS A 220 15.90 -10.64 -22.75
C HIS A 220 15.10 -9.65 -21.88
N ASN A 221 15.80 -8.82 -21.10
CA ASN A 221 15.18 -7.88 -20.14
C ASN A 221 14.64 -6.59 -20.78
N VAL A 222 15.14 -6.17 -21.95
CA VAL A 222 14.77 -4.88 -22.57
C VAL A 222 13.81 -5.05 -23.75
N GLN A 223 13.77 -6.22 -24.44
CA GLN A 223 13.30 -6.22 -25.84
C GLN A 223 12.52 -7.44 -26.36
N ARG A 224 12.25 -8.51 -25.59
CA ARG A 224 11.60 -9.70 -26.18
C ARG A 224 10.08 -9.82 -25.99
N THR A 225 9.48 -9.22 -24.96
CA THR A 225 8.03 -9.34 -24.74
C THR A 225 7.18 -8.56 -25.75
N TRP A 226 7.71 -7.54 -26.42
CA TRP A 226 6.95 -6.72 -27.38
C TRP A 226 7.52 -6.74 -28.81
N ARG A 227 8.64 -7.43 -29.06
CA ARG A 227 9.17 -7.61 -30.42
C ARG A 227 8.24 -8.55 -31.20
N GLY A 228 7.32 -7.98 -31.96
CA GLY A 228 6.33 -8.72 -32.75
C GLY A 228 4.92 -8.11 -32.76
N LEU A 229 4.63 -7.14 -31.88
CA LEU A 229 3.36 -6.39 -31.84
C LEU A 229 3.43 -4.93 -32.38
N PRO A 230 4.26 -4.57 -33.38
CA PRO A 230 4.38 -3.18 -33.83
C PRO A 230 3.11 -2.60 -34.50
N SER A 231 2.13 -3.44 -34.84
CA SER A 231 0.83 -3.06 -35.41
C SER A 231 -0.08 -2.33 -34.41
N LEU A 232 0.01 -2.67 -33.12
CA LEU A 232 -0.93 -2.24 -32.09
C LEU A 232 -0.44 -1.07 -31.22
N LEU A 233 0.86 -0.78 -31.24
CA LEU A 233 1.44 0.35 -30.52
C LEU A 233 1.43 1.58 -31.43
N PRO A 234 0.93 2.75 -30.98
CA PRO A 234 0.95 3.96 -31.79
C PRO A 234 2.37 4.30 -32.26
N PRO A 235 2.62 4.58 -33.56
CA PRO A 235 3.96 4.82 -34.11
C PRO A 235 4.74 5.96 -33.43
N LYS A 236 4.05 6.92 -32.81
CA LYS A 236 4.66 8.07 -32.12
C LYS A 236 5.30 7.73 -30.76
N LEU A 237 5.06 6.53 -30.21
CA LEU A 237 5.60 6.10 -28.91
C LEU A 237 6.88 5.26 -29.02
N CYS A 238 7.18 4.71 -30.19
CA CYS A 238 8.40 3.94 -30.44
C CYS A 238 9.62 4.82 -30.77
N ALA A 239 9.44 6.13 -30.94
CA ALA A 239 10.44 7.06 -31.48
C ALA A 239 10.81 8.15 -30.48
N SER A 240 11.37 7.77 -29.33
CA SER A 240 12.02 8.72 -28.41
C SER A 240 13.11 7.99 -27.62
N SER A 241 14.35 8.06 -28.11
CA SER A 241 15.55 7.49 -27.47
C SER A 241 16.12 8.41 -26.37
N SER A 242 15.34 9.35 -25.84
CA SER A 242 15.83 10.37 -24.90
C SER A 242 15.01 10.43 -23.61
N ARG A 243 15.46 9.67 -22.62
CA ARG A 243 15.38 9.95 -21.17
C ARG A 243 14.01 10.27 -20.53
N VAL A 244 12.88 10.00 -21.19
CA VAL A 244 11.53 10.18 -20.64
C VAL A 244 10.64 9.01 -21.08
N ASP A 245 10.81 7.86 -20.44
CA ASP A 245 9.93 6.67 -20.56
C ASP A 245 9.11 6.44 -19.27
N SER A 246 9.10 7.44 -18.38
CA SER A 246 8.41 7.47 -17.10
C SER A 246 6.96 7.91 -17.30
N LEU A 247 6.02 6.97 -17.29
CA LEU A 247 4.56 7.15 -17.43
C LEU A 247 3.92 7.56 -18.79
N PRO A 248 4.57 7.99 -19.89
CA PRO A 248 3.84 7.99 -21.15
C PRO A 248 3.51 6.53 -21.49
N LEU A 249 2.37 6.33 -22.15
CA LEU A 249 1.86 5.02 -22.56
C LEU A 249 3.00 4.05 -22.96
N ALA A 250 2.96 2.81 -22.48
CA ALA A 250 4.02 1.79 -22.65
C ALA A 250 5.25 1.87 -21.70
N GLY A 251 5.30 2.82 -20.75
CA GLY A 251 6.27 2.78 -19.63
C GLY A 251 6.02 1.65 -18.63
N GLU A 252 6.98 1.35 -17.75
CA GLU A 252 6.86 0.24 -16.77
C GLU A 252 5.71 0.45 -15.78
N GLY A 253 5.48 1.69 -15.32
CA GLY A 253 4.34 2.02 -14.46
C GLY A 253 2.99 1.70 -15.10
N TRP A 254 2.83 1.98 -16.39
CA TRP A 254 1.63 1.61 -17.15
C TRP A 254 1.49 0.08 -17.26
N LYS A 255 2.56 -0.63 -17.66
CA LYS A 255 2.53 -2.09 -17.80
C LYS A 255 2.13 -2.76 -16.50
N SER A 256 2.74 -2.35 -15.39
CA SER A 256 2.44 -2.92 -14.07
C SER A 256 1.03 -2.56 -13.62
N SER A 257 0.53 -1.36 -13.93
CA SER A 257 -0.87 -0.98 -13.63
C SER A 257 -1.88 -1.86 -14.37
N VAL A 258 -1.71 -2.07 -15.68
CA VAL A 258 -2.63 -2.91 -16.46
C VAL A 258 -2.55 -4.38 -16.02
N ARG A 259 -1.36 -4.90 -15.73
CA ARG A 259 -1.18 -6.26 -15.19
C ARG A 259 -1.88 -6.43 -13.84
N VAL A 260 -1.77 -5.44 -12.94
CA VAL A 260 -2.45 -5.46 -11.65
C VAL A 260 -3.97 -5.38 -11.82
N ARG A 261 -4.48 -4.55 -12.74
CA ARG A 261 -5.93 -4.48 -13.06
C ARG A 261 -6.45 -5.84 -13.54
N LEU A 262 -5.73 -6.52 -14.44
CA LEU A 262 -6.06 -7.86 -14.92
C LEU A 262 -5.96 -8.93 -13.81
N LEU A 263 -4.98 -8.81 -12.91
CA LEU A 263 -4.85 -9.68 -11.75
C LEU A 263 -6.07 -9.54 -10.82
N HIS A 264 -6.52 -8.31 -10.54
CA HIS A 264 -7.71 -8.07 -9.72
C HIS A 264 -8.98 -8.64 -10.37
N GLY A 265 -9.15 -8.52 -11.69
CA GLY A 265 -10.22 -9.22 -12.41
C GLY A 265 -10.16 -10.74 -12.26
N THR A 266 -8.95 -11.31 -12.32
CA THR A 266 -8.76 -12.75 -12.12
C THR A 266 -9.12 -13.18 -10.70
N VAL A 267 -8.79 -12.36 -9.69
CA VAL A 267 -9.20 -12.61 -8.29
C VAL A 267 -10.72 -12.54 -8.15
N ARG A 268 -11.39 -11.56 -8.76
CA ARG A 268 -12.86 -11.45 -8.76
C ARG A 268 -13.54 -12.68 -9.36
N GLN A 269 -13.09 -13.13 -10.53
CA GLN A 269 -13.59 -14.36 -11.17
C GLN A 269 -13.46 -15.60 -10.26
N ARG A 270 -12.34 -15.73 -9.54
CA ARG A 270 -12.13 -16.84 -8.59
C ARG A 270 -13.06 -16.75 -7.39
N LEU A 271 -13.23 -15.56 -6.82
CA LEU A 271 -14.09 -15.35 -5.67
C LEU A 271 -15.56 -15.64 -6.03
N TRP A 272 -16.03 -15.19 -7.20
CA TRP A 272 -17.35 -15.56 -7.72
C TRP A 272 -17.49 -17.06 -7.93
N ALA A 273 -16.53 -17.71 -8.58
CA ALA A 273 -16.56 -19.16 -8.79
C ALA A 273 -16.61 -19.94 -7.48
N LYS A 274 -15.85 -19.52 -6.46
CA LYS A 274 -15.86 -20.12 -5.12
C LYS A 274 -17.22 -19.92 -4.42
N ARG A 275 -17.81 -18.73 -4.50
CA ARG A 275 -19.15 -18.44 -3.96
C ARG A 275 -20.22 -19.32 -4.61
N SER A 276 -20.20 -19.46 -5.94
CA SER A 276 -21.15 -20.31 -6.67
C SER A 276 -21.05 -21.78 -6.25
N ARG A 277 -19.83 -22.31 -6.05
CA ARG A 277 -19.62 -23.68 -5.57
C ARG A 277 -20.16 -23.90 -4.15
N LEU A 278 -19.89 -22.98 -3.24
CA LEU A 278 -20.39 -23.04 -1.85
C LEU A 278 -21.93 -22.97 -1.81
N SER A 279 -22.53 -22.11 -2.64
CA SER A 279 -23.99 -22.02 -2.75
C SER A 279 -24.62 -23.31 -3.28
N ALA A 280 -23.98 -23.99 -4.23
CA ALA A 280 -24.44 -25.29 -4.73
C ALA A 280 -24.36 -26.38 -3.65
N GLN A 281 -23.26 -26.42 -2.89
CA GLN A 281 -23.08 -27.40 -1.80
C GLN A 281 -24.10 -27.22 -0.66
N ASN A 282 -24.39 -25.98 -0.26
CA ASN A 282 -25.38 -25.72 0.78
C ASN A 282 -26.80 -26.12 0.33
N LYS A 283 -27.15 -25.94 -0.95
CA LYS A 283 -28.43 -26.38 -1.51
C LYS A 283 -28.62 -27.90 -1.49
N GLU A 284 -27.55 -28.68 -1.62
CA GLU A 284 -27.59 -30.15 -1.48
C GLU A 284 -27.76 -30.60 -0.02
N GLN A 285 -27.37 -29.78 0.97
CA GLN A 285 -27.53 -30.08 2.40
C GLN A 285 -28.87 -29.62 2.99
N ASP A 286 -29.50 -28.58 2.43
CA ASP A 286 -30.76 -27.99 2.90
C ASP A 286 -32.03 -28.84 2.59
N GLU A 287 -31.92 -30.03 1.98
CA GLU A 287 -33.07 -30.93 1.81
C GLU A 287 -33.50 -31.65 3.13
N THR A 288 -32.79 -31.46 4.25
CA THR A 288 -33.11 -32.13 5.54
C THR A 288 -33.10 -31.25 6.80
N GLY A 289 -33.01 -29.91 6.71
CA GLY A 289 -32.97 -29.03 7.89
C GLY A 289 -33.59 -27.64 7.67
N PRO A 290 -33.97 -26.92 8.75
CA PRO A 290 -34.57 -25.60 8.62
C PRO A 290 -33.54 -24.60 8.08
N VAL A 291 -33.90 -23.95 6.97
CA VAL A 291 -33.14 -22.93 6.25
C VAL A 291 -32.58 -21.89 7.22
N SER A 292 -31.29 -22.00 7.56
CA SER A 292 -30.59 -20.86 8.14
C SER A 292 -30.38 -19.87 7.01
N SER A 293 -31.02 -18.71 7.10
CA SER A 293 -30.81 -17.58 6.21
C SER A 293 -29.35 -17.14 6.33
N THR A 294 -28.45 -17.83 5.62
CA THR A 294 -27.04 -17.50 5.60
C THR A 294 -26.91 -16.23 4.76
N GLU A 295 -26.56 -15.17 5.46
CA GLU A 295 -26.40 -13.80 4.99
C GLU A 295 -26.06 -13.66 3.51
N GLN A 296 -27.02 -13.07 2.80
CA GLN A 296 -26.91 -12.56 1.46
C GLN A 296 -26.04 -11.29 1.47
N TYR A 297 -24.73 -11.45 1.63
CA TYR A 297 -23.78 -10.41 1.27
C TYR A 297 -23.56 -10.46 -0.24
N ASP A 298 -24.34 -9.63 -0.94
CA ASP A 298 -24.28 -9.46 -2.38
C ASP A 298 -23.19 -8.46 -2.81
N ASP A 299 -22.09 -8.43 -2.08
CA ASP A 299 -21.01 -7.49 -2.35
C ASP A 299 -20.15 -8.00 -3.51
N VAL A 300 -19.91 -7.10 -4.46
CA VAL A 300 -18.96 -7.31 -5.56
C VAL A 300 -17.56 -7.36 -4.95
N PRO A 301 -16.77 -8.44 -5.11
CA PRO A 301 -15.40 -8.47 -4.60
C PRO A 301 -14.53 -7.46 -5.33
N LEU A 302 -13.53 -6.87 -4.65
CA LEU A 302 -12.62 -5.87 -5.23
C LEU A 302 -13.38 -4.81 -6.06
N ASN A 303 -14.48 -4.30 -5.51
CA ASN A 303 -15.34 -3.34 -6.19
C ASN A 303 -14.67 -1.97 -6.33
N ALA A 304 -15.34 -1.06 -7.04
CA ALA A 304 -14.83 0.28 -7.31
C ALA A 304 -14.49 1.07 -6.03
N GLU A 305 -15.24 0.87 -4.94
CA GLU A 305 -14.91 1.47 -3.64
C GLU A 305 -13.61 0.89 -3.05
N ASP A 306 -13.48 -0.44 -2.99
CA ASP A 306 -12.27 -1.12 -2.50
C ASP A 306 -11.03 -0.66 -3.30
N MET A 307 -11.18 -0.57 -4.62
CA MET A 307 -10.13 -0.12 -5.54
C MET A 307 -9.75 1.34 -5.32
N ALA A 308 -10.73 2.25 -5.20
CA ALA A 308 -10.47 3.67 -4.96
C ALA A 308 -9.92 3.94 -3.55
N GLY A 309 -10.42 3.24 -2.53
CA GLY A 309 -9.89 3.27 -1.16
C GLY A 309 -8.45 2.80 -1.10
N THR A 310 -8.13 1.71 -1.82
CA THR A 310 -6.75 1.24 -1.96
C THR A 310 -5.88 2.28 -2.63
N LEU A 311 -6.33 2.92 -3.73
CA LEU A 311 -5.60 4.02 -4.37
C LEU A 311 -5.32 5.16 -3.37
N ALA A 312 -6.30 5.57 -2.57
CA ALA A 312 -6.10 6.56 -1.51
C ALA A 312 -5.08 6.09 -0.45
N GLY A 313 -5.04 4.79 -0.16
CA GLY A 313 -3.99 4.16 0.65
C GLY A 313 -2.57 4.31 0.07
N PHE A 314 -2.42 4.43 -1.25
CA PHE A 314 -1.12 4.67 -1.90
C PHE A 314 -0.83 6.17 -2.12
N ALA A 315 -1.87 6.98 -2.38
CA ALA A 315 -1.71 8.39 -2.71
C ALA A 315 -1.71 9.32 -1.48
N VAL A 316 -2.59 9.05 -0.51
CA VAL A 316 -2.92 10.00 0.57
C VAL A 316 -2.30 9.59 1.91
N VAL A 317 -2.35 8.31 2.26
CA VAL A 317 -1.76 7.81 3.51
C VAL A 317 -0.28 8.17 3.66
N PRO A 318 0.57 8.09 2.61
CA PRO A 318 1.95 8.55 2.72
C PRO A 318 2.06 10.04 3.06
N VAL A 319 1.21 10.88 2.47
CA VAL A 319 1.18 12.33 2.77
C VAL A 319 0.80 12.56 4.24
N TRP A 320 -0.24 11.90 4.76
CA TRP A 320 -0.62 11.99 6.18
C TRP A 320 0.52 11.58 7.10
N CYS A 321 1.15 10.46 6.81
CA CYS A 321 2.21 9.91 7.64
C CYS A 321 3.48 10.76 7.60
N LEU A 322 3.86 11.32 6.44
CA LEU A 322 4.98 12.25 6.33
C LEU A 322 4.74 13.51 7.17
N ARG A 323 3.52 14.08 7.16
CA ARG A 323 3.16 15.20 8.04
C ARG A 323 3.20 14.81 9.53
N LYS A 324 2.77 13.59 9.87
CA LYS A 324 2.83 13.03 11.23
C LYS A 324 4.27 12.84 11.71
N MET A 325 5.16 12.40 10.82
CA MET A 325 6.61 12.28 11.04
C MET A 325 7.36 13.62 10.97
N ARG A 326 6.67 14.73 10.66
CA ARG A 326 7.25 16.08 10.47
C ARG A 326 8.27 16.15 9.35
N MET A 327 8.06 15.38 8.28
CA MET A 327 8.91 15.35 7.09
C MET A 327 8.44 16.32 6.00
N THR A 328 7.15 16.67 5.99
CA THR A 328 6.55 17.67 5.08
C THR A 328 5.77 18.73 5.86
N ASN A 329 5.42 19.82 5.19
CA ASN A 329 4.68 20.93 5.78
C ASN A 329 3.25 20.53 6.15
N ARG A 330 2.73 21.07 7.25
CA ARG A 330 1.40 20.72 7.79
C ARG A 330 0.25 21.48 7.14
N ASP A 331 0.55 22.56 6.44
CA ASP A 331 -0.43 23.42 5.76
C ASP A 331 -1.01 22.78 4.49
N GLY A 332 -0.35 21.75 3.97
CA GLY A 332 -0.79 21.00 2.80
C GLY A 332 -0.76 21.78 1.50
N GLN A 333 0.07 22.82 1.43
CA GLN A 333 0.22 23.68 0.27
C GLN A 333 1.44 23.33 -0.60
N ASP A 334 2.18 22.27 -0.26
CA ASP A 334 3.33 21.83 -1.04
C ASP A 334 2.86 21.29 -2.42
N PRO A 335 3.23 21.96 -3.54
CA PRO A 335 2.88 21.49 -4.88
C PRO A 335 3.34 20.06 -5.15
N ALA A 336 4.43 19.61 -4.49
CA ALA A 336 4.95 18.26 -4.65
C ALA A 336 4.03 17.18 -4.04
N GLU A 337 3.30 17.49 -2.96
CA GLU A 337 2.28 16.59 -2.40
C GLU A 337 1.08 16.45 -3.35
N ARG A 338 0.62 17.58 -3.92
CA ARG A 338 -0.45 17.58 -4.92
C ARG A 338 -0.06 16.81 -6.16
N ASP A 339 1.14 17.02 -6.68
CA ASP A 339 1.61 16.38 -7.90
C ASP A 339 1.89 14.87 -7.69
N TYR A 340 2.29 14.46 -6.47
CA TYR A 340 2.32 13.04 -6.08
C TYR A 340 0.93 12.39 -6.12
N ILE A 341 -0.10 13.09 -5.65
CA ILE A 341 -1.50 12.62 -5.72
C ILE A 341 -1.97 12.55 -7.17
N ARG A 342 -1.70 13.58 -7.99
CA ARG A 342 -2.06 13.59 -9.42
C ARG A 342 -1.35 12.48 -10.21
N LEU A 343 -0.11 12.16 -9.88
CA LEU A 343 0.58 10.99 -10.42
C LEU A 343 -0.21 9.72 -10.10
N TRP A 344 -0.63 9.51 -8.85
CA TRP A 344 -1.48 8.36 -8.51
C TRP A 344 -2.86 8.42 -9.16
N ARG A 345 -3.46 9.59 -9.40
CA ARG A 345 -4.68 9.74 -10.21
C ARG A 345 -4.51 9.17 -11.61
N HIS A 346 -3.39 9.49 -12.26
CA HIS A 346 -3.03 8.97 -13.57
C HIS A 346 -2.92 7.43 -13.54
N ILE A 347 -2.29 6.88 -12.51
CA ILE A 347 -2.22 5.42 -12.31
C ILE A 347 -3.61 4.84 -12.03
N GLY A 348 -4.45 5.52 -11.25
CA GLY A 348 -5.81 5.12 -10.94
C GLY A 348 -6.68 4.93 -12.19
N PHE A 349 -6.49 5.77 -13.21
CA PHE A 349 -7.15 5.61 -14.50
C PHE A 349 -6.80 4.26 -15.16
N TYR A 350 -5.52 3.88 -15.20
CA TYR A 350 -5.09 2.60 -15.76
C TYR A 350 -5.42 1.40 -14.86
N LEU A 351 -5.64 1.62 -13.56
CA LEU A 351 -6.18 0.62 -12.64
C LEU A 351 -7.69 0.41 -12.77
N GLY A 352 -8.39 1.18 -13.64
CA GLY A 352 -9.82 1.04 -13.88
C GLY A 352 -10.70 1.74 -12.85
N ILE A 353 -10.17 2.70 -12.08
CA ILE A 353 -10.95 3.44 -11.09
C ILE A 353 -11.87 4.44 -11.80
N ALA A 354 -13.08 4.59 -11.24
CA ALA A 354 -14.14 5.42 -11.81
C ALA A 354 -13.65 6.87 -12.07
N PRO A 355 -13.75 7.39 -13.31
CA PRO A 355 -13.20 8.70 -13.67
C PRO A 355 -13.77 9.88 -12.87
N ASP A 356 -15.03 9.79 -12.44
CA ASP A 356 -15.71 10.78 -11.60
C ASP A 356 -15.07 10.88 -10.20
N LEU A 357 -14.70 9.74 -9.59
CA LEU A 357 -13.94 9.72 -8.34
C LEU A 357 -12.54 10.32 -8.53
N LEU A 358 -11.85 9.93 -9.61
CA LEU A 358 -10.50 10.45 -9.91
C LEU A 358 -10.51 11.97 -10.11
N LYS A 359 -11.50 12.48 -10.84
CA LYS A 359 -11.65 13.91 -11.12
C LYS A 359 -11.91 14.70 -9.85
N SER A 360 -12.86 14.25 -9.04
CA SER A 360 -13.36 14.98 -7.88
C SER A 360 -12.42 14.88 -6.67
N HIS A 361 -11.80 13.71 -6.46
CA HIS A 361 -11.11 13.43 -5.21
C HIS A 361 -9.60 13.17 -5.35
N PHE A 362 -9.02 13.07 -6.55
CA PHE A 362 -7.58 12.81 -6.71
C PHE A 362 -6.83 13.91 -7.48
N THR A 363 -7.39 15.12 -7.51
CA THR A 363 -6.78 16.28 -8.18
C THR A 363 -6.07 17.21 -7.22
N GLU A 364 -6.62 17.39 -6.02
CA GLU A 364 -6.12 18.28 -4.97
C GLU A 364 -5.97 17.53 -3.64
N VAL A 365 -5.03 17.99 -2.81
CA VAL A 365 -4.67 17.28 -1.57
C VAL A 365 -5.85 17.17 -0.59
N VAL A 366 -6.61 18.24 -0.44
CA VAL A 366 -7.72 18.30 0.54
C VAL A 366 -8.85 17.34 0.15
N PRO A 367 -9.45 17.40 -1.05
CA PRO A 367 -10.44 16.42 -1.48
C PRO A 367 -9.96 14.96 -1.36
N SER A 368 -8.69 14.68 -1.63
CA SER A 368 -8.14 13.33 -1.45
C SER A 368 -8.11 12.88 0.00
N CYS A 369 -7.79 13.79 0.92
CA CYS A 369 -7.84 13.51 2.35
C CYS A 369 -9.28 13.25 2.82
N LYS A 370 -10.25 14.04 2.34
CA LYS A 370 -11.67 13.89 2.67
C LYS A 370 -12.25 12.59 2.12
N PHE A 371 -11.85 12.20 0.90
CA PHE A 371 -12.20 10.92 0.31
C PHE A 371 -11.66 9.75 1.13
N LEU A 372 -10.37 9.74 1.49
CA LEU A 372 -9.80 8.70 2.35
C LEU A 372 -10.54 8.60 3.69
N ALA A 373 -10.81 9.74 4.34
CA ALA A 373 -11.54 9.77 5.59
C ALA A 373 -12.96 9.18 5.45
N SER A 374 -13.66 9.53 4.37
CA SER A 374 -15.01 9.03 4.05
C SER A 374 -15.02 7.53 3.85
N VAL A 375 -14.12 7.01 3.00
CA VAL A 375 -13.97 5.57 2.76
C VAL A 375 -13.64 4.83 4.05
N VAL A 376 -12.72 5.36 4.84
CA VAL A 376 -12.28 4.71 6.09
C VAL A 376 -13.42 4.68 7.12
N CYS A 377 -14.26 5.72 7.22
CA CYS A 377 -15.50 5.69 8.03
C CYS A 377 -16.52 4.65 7.53
N HIS A 378 -16.55 4.38 6.23
CA HIS A 378 -17.51 3.46 5.63
C HIS A 378 -17.07 1.99 5.68
N ILE A 379 -15.79 1.69 5.47
CA ILE A 379 -15.31 0.30 5.36
C ILE A 379 -14.85 -0.29 6.70
N PHE A 380 -14.43 0.52 7.67
CA PHE A 380 -14.06 0.03 8.99
C PHE A 380 -15.25 0.11 9.93
N PRO A 381 -15.39 -0.84 10.86
CA PRO A 381 -16.45 -0.77 11.86
C PRO A 381 -16.23 0.41 12.80
N SER A 382 -17.31 0.90 13.40
CA SER A 382 -17.23 1.90 14.48
C SER A 382 -16.29 1.42 15.61
N PRO A 383 -15.58 2.34 16.29
CA PRO A 383 -14.81 2.04 17.49
C PRO A 383 -15.56 1.27 18.58
N ASN A 384 -16.89 1.42 18.64
CA ASN A 384 -17.75 0.77 19.64
C ASN A 384 -18.29 -0.59 19.19
N ALA A 385 -18.00 -1.03 17.96
CA ALA A 385 -18.43 -2.32 17.47
C ALA A 385 -17.71 -3.47 18.21
N PRO A 386 -18.39 -4.60 18.48
CA PRO A 386 -17.79 -5.72 19.18
C PRO A 386 -16.51 -6.23 18.49
N SER A 387 -15.54 -6.65 19.31
CA SER A 387 -14.22 -7.04 18.83
C SER A 387 -14.06 -8.54 18.62
N ALA A 388 -13.69 -8.95 17.39
CA ALA A 388 -13.29 -10.33 17.06
C ALA A 388 -12.19 -10.90 17.97
N LEU A 389 -11.28 -10.02 18.42
CA LEU A 389 -10.08 -10.37 19.18
C LEU A 389 -10.30 -10.34 20.69
N TYR A 390 -11.50 -9.97 21.17
CA TYR A 390 -11.80 -9.84 22.59
C TYR A 390 -13.20 -10.37 22.92
N SER A 391 -13.30 -11.69 23.09
CA SER A 391 -14.21 -12.29 24.08
C SER A 391 -13.36 -12.85 25.22
N HIS A 392 -13.00 -12.02 26.20
CA HIS A 392 -12.42 -12.51 27.46
C HIS A 392 -13.29 -12.05 28.63
N ASP A 393 -13.90 -13.02 29.30
CA ASP A 393 -14.53 -12.86 30.60
C ASP A 393 -13.53 -12.29 31.60
N THR A 394 -13.95 -11.24 32.30
CA THR A 394 -13.10 -10.43 33.15
C THR A 394 -13.03 -11.00 34.57
N THR A 395 -12.36 -12.13 34.78
CA THR A 395 -12.06 -12.62 36.14
C THR A 395 -10.85 -13.56 36.17
N THR A 396 -9.63 -13.03 36.16
CA THR A 396 -8.53 -13.55 37.01
C THR A 396 -7.32 -12.62 37.00
N THR A 397 -7.03 -12.07 38.17
CA THR A 397 -5.81 -11.32 38.47
C THR A 397 -4.70 -12.32 38.83
N THR A 398 -3.60 -12.38 38.06
CA THR A 398 -2.40 -13.08 38.52
C THR A 398 -1.12 -12.32 38.15
N THR A 399 -0.31 -12.14 39.19
CA THR A 399 0.95 -11.39 39.31
C THR A 399 2.08 -11.87 38.41
N ALA A 400 2.81 -10.93 37.80
CA ALA A 400 3.97 -11.16 36.93
C ALA A 400 5.27 -11.43 37.71
N THR A 401 6.03 -12.44 37.30
CA THR A 401 7.46 -12.61 37.64
C THR A 401 8.30 -12.82 36.38
N ASN A 402 9.50 -12.24 36.40
CA ASN A 402 10.47 -12.17 35.31
C ASN A 402 11.08 -13.53 34.96
N SER A 403 10.71 -14.14 33.84
CA SER A 403 11.60 -14.98 33.00
C SER A 403 10.88 -15.48 31.74
N GLY A 404 11.42 -15.13 30.56
CA GLY A 404 10.99 -15.66 29.26
C GLY A 404 9.64 -15.13 28.75
N LEU A 405 9.63 -14.48 27.59
CA LEU A 405 8.39 -14.25 26.84
C LEU A 405 7.80 -15.62 26.44
N LYS A 406 6.92 -16.17 27.28
CA LYS A 406 5.95 -17.17 26.84
C LYS A 406 4.90 -16.45 26.01
N CYS A 407 4.72 -16.94 24.79
CA CYS A 407 3.66 -16.57 23.87
C CYS A 407 2.30 -16.64 24.60
N VAL A 408 1.52 -15.56 24.51
CA VAL A 408 0.14 -15.53 25.00
C VAL A 408 -0.70 -16.31 23.98
N THR A 409 -0.78 -17.63 24.15
CA THR A 409 -1.66 -18.51 23.33
C THR A 409 -2.41 -19.56 24.13
N ASP A 410 -2.27 -19.62 25.46
CA ASP A 410 -2.96 -20.66 26.25
C ASP A 410 -4.17 -20.10 26.99
N THR A 411 -5.30 -19.89 26.29
CA THR A 411 -6.63 -19.96 26.92
C THR A 411 -7.66 -20.40 25.88
N VAL A 412 -7.99 -21.69 25.92
CA VAL A 412 -9.04 -22.34 25.13
C VAL A 412 -10.41 -21.81 25.58
N ILE A 413 -11.22 -21.30 24.63
CA ILE A 413 -12.67 -21.16 24.81
C ILE A 413 -13.31 -22.21 23.89
N SER A 414 -13.78 -23.30 24.50
CA SER A 414 -14.87 -24.09 23.96
C SER A 414 -16.16 -23.31 24.20
N ASP A 415 -17.07 -23.38 23.23
CA ASP A 415 -18.43 -22.83 23.22
C ASP A 415 -18.54 -21.38 22.70
N THR A 416 -19.18 -21.21 21.54
CA THR A 416 -20.59 -20.76 21.53
C THR A 416 -21.15 -20.57 20.12
N ASN A 417 -22.31 -21.18 19.88
CA ASN A 417 -23.29 -20.83 18.86
C ASN A 417 -24.02 -19.52 19.25
N THR A 418 -23.33 -18.37 19.22
CA THR A 418 -24.00 -17.08 19.45
C THR A 418 -24.13 -16.31 18.14
N THR A 419 -25.29 -16.41 17.50
CA THR A 419 -25.70 -15.53 16.40
C THR A 419 -25.97 -14.13 16.96
N LEU A 420 -25.07 -13.18 16.67
CA LEU A 420 -25.26 -11.78 17.05
C LEU A 420 -26.15 -11.09 16.03
N SER A 421 -27.45 -11.02 16.33
CA SER A 421 -28.40 -10.19 15.58
C SER A 421 -28.10 -8.71 15.82
N GLY A 422 -27.66 -7.97 14.80
CA GLY A 422 -27.58 -6.50 14.84
C GLY A 422 -26.31 -5.86 14.28
N CYS A 423 -25.27 -6.63 13.97
CA CYS A 423 -24.21 -6.18 13.08
C CYS A 423 -24.54 -6.70 11.67
N PRO A 424 -24.40 -5.88 10.61
CA PRO A 424 -24.69 -6.37 9.27
C PRO A 424 -23.77 -7.57 8.91
N PHE A 425 -22.58 -7.68 9.53
CA PHE A 425 -21.55 -8.68 9.24
C PHE A 425 -21.58 -9.93 10.18
N ASN A 426 -22.33 -11.01 9.90
CA ASN A 426 -22.11 -12.36 10.50
C ASN A 426 -21.23 -13.28 9.61
N GLU A 427 -20.12 -12.78 9.07
CA GLU A 427 -18.96 -13.66 9.00
C GLU A 427 -18.41 -13.80 10.41
N ARG A 428 -18.17 -15.03 10.91
CA ARG A 428 -17.26 -15.24 12.06
C ARG A 428 -16.06 -14.32 11.85
N MET A 429 -15.91 -13.28 12.65
CA MET A 429 -15.02 -12.16 12.31
C MET A 429 -13.61 -12.70 12.07
N LEU A 430 -13.21 -12.74 10.80
CA LEU A 430 -11.95 -13.34 10.41
C LEU A 430 -10.80 -12.53 11.02
N PRO A 431 -9.73 -13.19 11.50
CA PRO A 431 -8.59 -12.50 12.06
C PRO A 431 -7.97 -11.53 11.04
N PRO A 432 -7.68 -10.27 11.41
CA PRO A 432 -7.07 -9.31 10.50
C PRO A 432 -5.64 -9.71 10.13
N PRO A 433 -5.17 -9.38 8.91
CA PRO A 433 -3.81 -9.70 8.45
C PRO A 433 -2.71 -8.85 9.09
N THR A 434 -3.04 -7.86 9.94
CA THR A 434 -2.07 -6.92 10.51
C THR A 434 -0.90 -7.64 11.17
N MET A 435 -1.17 -8.48 12.18
CA MET A 435 -0.12 -9.19 12.91
C MET A 435 0.67 -10.15 12.02
N PRO A 436 0.04 -10.95 11.14
CA PRO A 436 0.77 -11.72 10.14
C PRO A 436 1.75 -10.92 9.27
N ILE A 437 1.33 -9.75 8.79
CA ILE A 437 2.19 -8.85 8.00
C ILE A 437 3.36 -8.35 8.84
N LEU A 438 3.12 -7.88 10.07
CA LEU A 438 4.18 -7.36 10.94
C LEU A 438 5.17 -8.45 11.33
N ILE A 439 4.70 -9.65 11.65
CA ILE A 439 5.54 -10.82 11.96
C ILE A 439 6.39 -11.20 10.76
N ALA A 440 5.78 -11.30 9.57
CA ALA A 440 6.49 -11.70 8.36
C ALA A 440 7.63 -10.73 7.98
N MET A 441 7.47 -9.44 8.28
CA MET A 441 8.47 -8.40 8.05
C MET A 441 9.52 -8.31 9.16
N SER A 442 9.24 -8.86 10.34
CA SER A 442 10.15 -8.80 11.49
C SER A 442 11.36 -9.72 11.28
N ASP A 443 12.50 -9.29 11.83
CA ASP A 443 13.79 -10.01 11.84
C ASP A 443 14.24 -10.52 10.47
N SER A 444 13.74 -9.89 9.40
CA SER A 444 13.98 -10.26 8.03
C SER A 444 15.16 -9.47 7.43
N PRO A 445 15.95 -10.07 6.53
CA PRO A 445 17.01 -9.34 5.83
C PRO A 445 16.41 -8.27 4.89
N PRO A 446 17.13 -7.17 4.60
CA PRO A 446 18.51 -6.88 5.02
C PRO A 446 18.62 -6.14 6.37
N ILE A 447 17.60 -5.37 6.75
CA ILE A 447 17.57 -4.60 8.01
C ILE A 447 16.67 -5.38 8.96
N ARG A 448 17.28 -6.11 9.90
CA ARG A 448 16.57 -6.96 10.87
C ARG A 448 15.89 -6.11 11.94
N THR A 449 14.71 -5.58 11.61
CA THR A 449 13.87 -4.82 12.54
C THR A 449 12.99 -5.76 13.36
N THR A 450 12.98 -5.57 14.68
CA THR A 450 12.22 -6.44 15.60
C THR A 450 10.69 -6.24 15.47
N LEU A 451 9.89 -7.21 15.91
CA LEU A 451 8.43 -7.05 16.00
C LEU A 451 7.99 -5.86 16.87
N GLY A 452 8.74 -5.58 17.95
CA GLY A 452 8.48 -4.41 18.80
C GLY A 452 8.69 -3.08 18.08
N TYR A 453 9.65 -3.01 17.16
CA TYR A 453 9.84 -1.85 16.28
C TYR A 453 8.61 -1.65 15.38
N HIS A 454 8.16 -2.72 14.70
CA HIS A 454 7.02 -2.66 13.79
C HIS A 454 5.73 -2.30 14.53
N SER A 455 5.52 -2.87 15.72
CA SER A 455 4.34 -2.59 16.55
C SER A 455 4.30 -1.13 17.01
N ASN A 456 5.41 -0.61 17.54
CA ASN A 456 5.47 0.79 18.00
C ASN A 456 5.32 1.79 16.84
N LEU A 457 5.93 1.51 15.68
CA LEU A 457 5.81 2.38 14.51
C LEU A 457 4.39 2.34 13.92
N THR A 458 3.73 1.18 13.88
CA THR A 458 2.33 1.05 13.47
C THR A 458 1.42 1.87 14.39
N ARG A 459 1.57 1.71 15.71
CA ARG A 459 0.80 2.50 16.70
C ARG A 459 1.03 3.99 16.56
N PHE A 460 2.26 4.42 16.27
CA PHE A 460 2.54 5.83 16.00
C PHE A 460 1.85 6.32 14.74
N LEU A 461 1.93 5.58 13.62
CA LEU A 461 1.40 6.03 12.33
C LEU A 461 -0.13 5.95 12.26
N VAL A 462 -0.70 4.83 12.69
CA VAL A 462 -2.13 4.51 12.57
C VAL A 462 -2.93 5.10 13.72
N GLY A 463 -2.41 5.01 14.94
CA GLY A 463 -3.07 5.46 16.15
C GLY A 463 -3.39 4.32 17.12
N PRO A 464 -3.41 4.60 18.43
CA PRO A 464 -3.55 3.58 19.46
C PRO A 464 -4.91 2.87 19.45
N LYS A 465 -6.04 3.58 19.28
CA LYS A 465 -7.37 2.97 19.38
C LYS A 465 -7.58 1.94 18.26
N LEU A 466 -7.22 2.27 17.03
CA LEU A 466 -7.33 1.32 15.92
C LEU A 466 -6.33 0.17 16.09
N CYS A 467 -5.10 0.44 16.55
CA CYS A 467 -4.14 -0.62 16.82
C CYS A 467 -4.58 -1.59 17.93
N ASP A 468 -5.24 -1.11 18.97
CA ASP A 468 -5.81 -1.97 20.03
C ASP A 468 -6.84 -2.93 19.43
N ARG A 469 -7.69 -2.44 18.51
CA ARG A 469 -8.65 -3.26 17.77
C ARG A 469 -8.01 -4.30 16.85
N LEU A 470 -6.82 -3.99 16.32
CA LEU A 470 -6.05 -4.86 15.42
C LEU A 470 -5.09 -5.81 16.18
N GLY A 471 -5.06 -5.76 17.52
CA GLY A 471 -4.17 -6.58 18.35
C GLY A 471 -2.70 -6.15 18.33
N VAL A 472 -2.40 -4.93 17.87
CA VAL A 472 -1.03 -4.41 17.79
C VAL A 472 -0.66 -3.73 19.11
N ASN A 473 -0.05 -4.48 20.02
CA ASN A 473 0.31 -3.99 21.34
C ASN A 473 1.56 -3.09 21.34
N ALA A 474 1.60 -2.11 22.25
CA ALA A 474 2.80 -1.32 22.49
C ALA A 474 3.87 -2.19 23.18
N VAL A 475 5.12 -2.08 22.76
CA VAL A 475 6.22 -2.91 23.27
C VAL A 475 7.32 -2.07 23.91
N GLY A 476 7.79 -2.47 25.10
CA GLY A 476 9.01 -1.93 25.71
C GLY A 476 8.85 -0.65 26.52
N GLY A 477 7.62 -0.21 26.83
CA GLY A 477 7.36 0.95 27.69
C GLY A 477 8.16 2.19 27.28
N TRP A 478 8.83 2.83 28.25
CA TRP A 478 9.64 4.03 28.01
C TRP A 478 10.83 3.81 27.07
N LEU A 479 11.52 2.66 27.15
CA LEU A 479 12.60 2.30 26.22
C LEU A 479 12.09 2.13 24.80
N GLY A 480 10.88 1.56 24.65
CA GLY A 480 10.18 1.46 23.37
C GLY A 480 9.91 2.82 22.75
N GLN A 481 9.47 3.80 23.54
CA GLN A 481 9.25 5.17 23.09
C GLN A 481 10.54 5.88 22.66
N ILE A 482 11.64 5.70 23.41
CA ILE A 482 12.95 6.24 23.00
C ILE A 482 13.38 5.63 21.66
N LYS A 483 13.29 4.31 21.52
CA LYS A 483 13.63 3.62 20.26
C LYS A 483 12.78 4.13 19.09
N LEU A 484 11.47 4.30 19.30
CA LEU A 484 10.57 4.87 18.31
C LEU A 484 11.00 6.29 17.91
N HIS A 485 11.30 7.17 18.87
CA HIS A 485 11.75 8.53 18.55
C HIS A 485 13.10 8.54 17.80
N MET A 486 14.03 7.65 18.14
CA MET A 486 15.27 7.48 17.38
C MET A 486 15.00 7.01 15.95
N THR A 487 14.04 6.10 15.75
CA THR A 487 13.59 5.67 14.41
C THR A 487 13.00 6.83 13.62
N LEU A 488 12.07 7.58 14.21
CA LEU A 488 11.43 8.72 13.56
C LEU A 488 12.46 9.78 13.18
N PHE A 489 13.44 10.04 14.06
CA PHE A 489 14.56 10.90 13.76
C PHE A 489 15.39 10.36 12.58
N ALA A 490 15.75 9.08 12.58
CA ALA A 490 16.52 8.48 11.50
C ALA A 490 15.80 8.54 10.14
N LEU A 491 14.48 8.40 10.11
CA LEU A 491 13.66 8.54 8.91
C LEU A 491 13.58 9.99 8.42
N ALA A 492 13.40 10.94 9.34
CA ALA A 492 13.22 12.36 9.01
C ALA A 492 14.55 13.09 8.72
N TYR A 493 15.65 12.63 9.32
CA TYR A 493 16.93 13.34 9.29
C TYR A 493 17.48 13.61 7.89
N PRO A 494 17.45 12.67 6.92
CA PRO A 494 17.91 12.97 5.55
C PRO A 494 17.10 14.09 4.86
N SER A 495 15.78 14.13 5.07
CA SER A 495 14.91 15.18 4.52
C SER A 495 15.19 16.52 5.20
N TYR A 496 15.34 16.53 6.53
CA TYR A 496 15.74 17.73 7.26
C TYR A 496 17.13 18.24 6.83
N PHE A 497 18.11 17.35 6.72
CA PHE A 497 19.46 17.68 6.29
C PHE A 497 19.47 18.34 4.92
N GLN A 498 18.69 17.83 3.97
CA GLN A 498 18.57 18.43 2.65
C GLN A 498 18.02 19.87 2.67
N SER A 499 17.10 20.17 3.59
CA SER A 499 16.53 21.51 3.75
C SER A 499 17.57 22.54 4.23
N VAL A 500 18.52 22.10 5.05
CA VAL A 500 19.60 22.94 5.61
C VAL A 500 20.83 22.96 4.71
N TYR A 501 21.09 21.87 3.99
CA TYR A 501 22.19 21.70 3.05
C TYR A 501 21.66 21.36 1.63
N PRO A 502 21.17 22.37 0.88
CA PRO A 502 20.55 22.19 -0.43
C PRO A 502 21.58 21.98 -1.55
N SER A 503 22.56 21.10 -1.32
CA SER A 503 23.52 20.70 -2.35
C SER A 503 22.84 19.83 -3.40
N THR A 504 22.74 20.35 -4.62
CA THR A 504 22.19 19.63 -5.78
C THR A 504 22.93 18.31 -6.02
N ARG A 505 24.25 18.30 -5.80
CA ARG A 505 25.09 17.11 -5.92
C ARG A 505 24.75 16.05 -4.87
N TRP A 506 24.59 16.45 -3.61
CA TRP A 506 24.26 15.52 -2.54
C TRP A 506 22.85 14.94 -2.72
N SER A 507 21.88 15.80 -3.06
CA SER A 507 20.50 15.37 -3.32
C SER A 507 20.41 14.40 -4.49
N ALA A 508 21.05 14.70 -5.62
CA ALA A 508 21.09 13.79 -6.77
C ALA A 508 21.76 12.44 -6.42
N LYS A 509 22.85 12.47 -5.64
CA LYS A 509 23.51 11.26 -5.15
C LYS A 509 22.58 10.45 -4.22
N ARG A 510 21.84 11.11 -3.34
CA ARG A 510 20.85 10.47 -2.45
C ARG A 510 19.76 9.78 -3.24
N ILE A 511 19.12 10.49 -4.17
CA ILE A 511 18.06 9.92 -5.01
C ILE A 511 18.58 8.69 -5.76
N ARG A 512 19.75 8.79 -6.40
CA ARG A 512 20.36 7.66 -7.12
C ARG A 512 20.60 6.46 -6.20
N VAL A 513 21.19 6.68 -5.02
CA VAL A 513 21.46 5.60 -4.05
C VAL A 513 20.16 4.98 -3.52
N SER A 514 19.12 5.79 -3.29
CA SER A 514 17.79 5.32 -2.88
C SER A 514 17.11 4.51 -3.97
N GLN A 515 17.13 4.97 -5.23
CA GLN A 515 16.60 4.25 -6.39
C GLN A 515 17.24 2.87 -6.54
N GLU A 516 18.57 2.85 -6.60
CA GLU A 516 19.34 1.62 -6.78
C GLU A 516 19.19 0.68 -5.58
N GLY A 517 19.23 1.22 -4.37
CA GLY A 517 19.06 0.47 -3.13
C GLY A 517 17.69 -0.18 -3.05
N LEU A 518 16.61 0.59 -3.13
CA LEU A 518 15.25 0.07 -3.02
C LEU A 518 14.94 -0.93 -4.14
N GLY A 519 15.34 -0.63 -5.38
CA GLY A 519 15.19 -1.55 -6.51
C GLY A 519 15.88 -2.90 -6.25
N ARG A 520 17.10 -2.89 -5.71
CA ARG A 520 17.81 -4.12 -5.36
C ARG A 520 17.19 -4.86 -4.18
N LEU A 521 16.69 -4.15 -3.17
CA LEU A 521 16.05 -4.77 -2.00
C LEU A 521 14.78 -5.53 -2.40
N VAL A 522 13.93 -4.89 -3.21
CA VAL A 522 12.70 -5.51 -3.71
C VAL A 522 13.04 -6.73 -4.57
N LYS A 523 13.98 -6.60 -5.52
CA LYS A 523 14.44 -7.73 -6.34
C LYS A 523 14.99 -8.87 -5.50
N MET A 524 15.80 -8.58 -4.49
CA MET A 524 16.36 -9.59 -3.59
C MET A 524 15.24 -10.34 -2.86
N SER A 525 14.23 -9.63 -2.37
CA SER A 525 13.06 -10.21 -1.69
C SER A 525 12.21 -11.09 -2.63
N LEU A 526 12.17 -10.75 -3.92
CA LEU A 526 11.51 -11.54 -4.95
C LEU A 526 12.38 -12.71 -5.48
N GLY A 527 13.62 -12.87 -5.01
CA GLY A 527 14.53 -13.91 -5.49
C GLY A 527 15.21 -13.57 -6.81
N ALA A 528 15.66 -12.31 -6.99
CA ALA A 528 16.33 -11.79 -8.18
C ALA A 528 15.49 -11.81 -9.48
N ARG A 529 14.17 -11.75 -9.33
CA ARG A 529 13.21 -11.63 -10.43
C ARG A 529 12.54 -10.25 -10.48
N LYS A 530 11.92 -9.93 -11.61
CA LYS A 530 10.93 -8.86 -11.76
C LYS A 530 9.58 -9.48 -12.09
N SER A 531 8.65 -9.34 -11.15
CA SER A 531 7.30 -9.88 -11.26
C SER A 531 6.57 -9.29 -12.46
N VAL A 532 5.82 -10.12 -13.19
CA VAL A 532 4.78 -9.66 -14.13
C VAL A 532 3.36 -9.94 -13.62
N TYR A 533 3.22 -10.15 -12.31
CA TYR A 533 1.92 -10.25 -11.60
C TYR A 533 1.04 -11.40 -12.10
N ARG A 534 1.66 -12.53 -12.44
CA ARG A 534 0.97 -13.70 -13.00
C ARG A 534 -0.06 -14.27 -12.01
N PRO A 535 -1.28 -14.62 -12.46
CA PRO A 535 -2.23 -15.32 -11.61
C PRO A 535 -1.72 -16.73 -11.25
N ARG A 536 -1.61 -17.05 -9.97
CA ARG A 536 -1.17 -18.40 -9.49
C ARG A 536 -2.35 -19.36 -9.42
N THR A 537 -2.22 -20.64 -9.70
CA THR A 537 -3.31 -21.63 -9.59
C THR A 537 -3.63 -21.96 -8.13
N ASP A 538 -4.89 -22.29 -7.84
CA ASP A 538 -5.30 -22.72 -6.50
C ASP A 538 -4.49 -23.96 -6.08
N GLY A 539 -3.75 -23.86 -4.97
CA GLY A 539 -2.89 -24.92 -4.46
C GLY A 539 -1.49 -25.02 -5.07
N SER A 540 -1.18 -24.29 -6.17
CA SER A 540 0.21 -24.19 -6.64
C SER A 540 0.97 -23.21 -5.75
N LYS A 541 2.01 -23.72 -5.08
CA LYS A 541 2.71 -22.97 -4.03
C LYS A 541 3.61 -21.88 -4.61
N ASP A 542 4.05 -22.02 -5.86
CA ASP A 542 5.06 -21.17 -6.51
C ASP A 542 4.79 -20.98 -8.02
N LEU A 543 5.48 -20.01 -8.62
CA LEU A 543 5.59 -19.88 -10.08
C LEU A 543 6.19 -21.16 -10.66
N ASP A 544 5.72 -21.58 -11.85
CA ASP A 544 6.39 -22.67 -12.55
C ASP A 544 7.80 -22.24 -13.01
N GLU A 545 8.66 -23.24 -13.29
CA GLU A 545 10.06 -23.00 -13.61
C GLU A 545 10.24 -22.14 -14.87
N LYS A 546 9.31 -22.23 -15.83
CA LYS A 546 9.33 -21.43 -17.05
C LYS A 546 9.04 -19.96 -16.74
N ALA A 547 7.97 -19.69 -16.00
CA ALA A 547 7.59 -18.35 -15.56
C ALA A 547 8.70 -17.71 -14.70
N PHE A 548 9.33 -18.48 -13.82
CA PHE A 548 10.46 -18.00 -13.02
C PHE A 548 11.66 -17.60 -13.90
N LYS A 549 12.03 -18.43 -14.88
CA LYS A 549 13.13 -18.13 -15.81
C LYS A 549 12.83 -16.91 -16.68
N GLU A 550 11.58 -16.71 -17.10
CA GLU A 550 11.15 -15.52 -17.85
C GLU A 550 11.27 -14.23 -17.05
N GLU A 551 11.08 -14.28 -15.73
CA GLU A 551 11.16 -13.12 -14.83
C GLU A 551 12.55 -12.87 -14.24
N TRP A 552 13.50 -13.80 -14.40
CA TRP A 552 14.81 -13.75 -13.77
C TRP A 552 15.72 -12.67 -14.38
N ILE A 553 16.24 -11.78 -13.53
CA ILE A 553 17.14 -10.68 -13.93
C ILE A 553 18.60 -10.98 -13.55
N GLY A 554 18.84 -11.89 -12.62
CA GLY A 554 20.18 -12.20 -12.11
C GLY A 554 20.60 -11.31 -10.94
N LYS A 555 21.73 -11.68 -10.32
CA LYS A 555 22.32 -10.97 -9.19
C LYS A 555 23.47 -10.11 -9.68
N ASP A 556 23.50 -8.84 -9.28
CA ASP A 556 24.60 -7.92 -9.55
C ASP A 556 25.38 -7.61 -8.27
N GLU A 557 26.31 -8.49 -7.91
CA GLU A 557 27.10 -8.36 -6.67
C GLU A 557 28.08 -7.18 -6.72
N ALA A 558 28.66 -6.90 -7.90
CA ALA A 558 29.58 -5.80 -8.10
C ALA A 558 28.90 -4.44 -7.89
N GLY A 559 27.73 -4.24 -8.51
CA GLY A 559 26.92 -3.04 -8.31
C GLY A 559 26.41 -2.91 -6.88
N ALA A 560 26.08 -4.01 -6.20
CA ALA A 560 25.69 -3.98 -4.79
C ALA A 560 26.85 -3.51 -3.87
N LYS A 561 28.08 -3.96 -4.14
CA LYS A 561 29.27 -3.50 -3.42
C LYS A 561 29.55 -2.02 -3.68
N GLN A 562 29.38 -1.56 -4.91
CA GLN A 562 29.54 -0.14 -5.25
C GLN A 562 28.48 0.73 -4.57
N LEU A 563 27.22 0.29 -4.57
CA LEU A 563 26.13 0.96 -3.87
C LEU A 563 26.44 1.12 -2.38
N GLY A 564 26.97 0.08 -1.72
CA GLY A 564 27.38 0.15 -0.32
C GLY A 564 28.42 1.25 -0.06
N LYS A 565 29.42 1.39 -0.94
CA LYS A 565 30.41 2.48 -0.85
C LYS A 565 29.76 3.85 -1.05
N ASP A 566 28.88 3.99 -2.04
CA ASP A 566 28.18 5.23 -2.33
C ASP A 566 27.29 5.68 -1.15
N TYR A 567 26.60 4.73 -0.52
CA TYR A 567 25.77 4.95 0.67
C TYR A 567 26.61 5.38 1.87
N ILE A 568 27.71 4.69 2.17
CA ILE A 568 28.63 5.08 3.26
C ILE A 568 29.17 6.49 2.99
N SER A 569 29.60 6.78 1.76
CA SER A 569 30.10 8.10 1.39
C SER A 569 29.05 9.19 1.58
N LEU A 570 27.78 8.91 1.29
CA LEU A 570 26.67 9.85 1.54
C LEU A 570 26.46 10.12 3.04
N LEU A 571 26.49 9.06 3.86
CA LEU A 571 26.37 9.20 5.32
C LEU A 571 27.54 9.98 5.92
N VAL A 572 28.77 9.70 5.49
CA VAL A 572 29.97 10.42 5.94
C VAL A 572 29.88 11.90 5.61
N GLU A 573 29.47 12.26 4.38
CA GLU A 573 29.27 13.66 3.99
C GLU A 573 28.22 14.34 4.88
N MET A 574 27.07 13.69 5.10
CA MET A 574 26.00 14.20 5.93
C MET A 574 26.43 14.43 7.40
N ILE A 575 27.15 13.48 7.98
CA ILE A 575 27.67 13.57 9.34
C ILE A 575 28.75 14.67 9.43
N ALA A 576 29.69 14.71 8.49
CA ALA A 576 30.78 15.69 8.49
C ALA A 576 30.26 17.13 8.41
N VAL A 577 29.30 17.39 7.51
CA VAL A 577 28.65 18.70 7.39
C VAL A 577 27.91 19.06 8.68
N SER A 578 27.16 18.11 9.25
CA SER A 578 26.42 18.35 10.49
C SER A 578 27.33 18.66 11.68
N VAL A 579 28.42 17.92 11.85
CA VAL A 579 29.43 18.17 12.89
C VAL A 579 30.10 19.53 12.69
N PHE A 580 30.43 19.90 11.45
CA PHE A 580 31.00 21.21 11.15
C PHE A 580 30.07 22.36 11.50
N PHE A 581 28.78 22.27 11.17
CA PHE A 581 27.78 23.29 11.52
C PHE A 581 27.58 23.42 13.03
N VAL A 582 27.45 22.29 13.75
CA VAL A 582 27.31 22.29 15.21
C VAL A 582 28.56 22.87 15.87
N GLY A 583 29.75 22.42 15.45
CA GLY A 583 31.03 22.91 15.95
C GLY A 583 31.20 24.42 15.75
N SER A 584 30.89 24.93 14.55
CA SER A 584 30.95 26.36 14.23
C SER A 584 30.01 27.19 15.09
N THR A 585 28.81 26.68 15.37
CA THR A 585 27.81 27.35 16.21
C THR A 585 28.28 27.41 17.67
N VAL A 586 28.81 26.32 18.21
CA VAL A 586 29.35 26.26 19.59
C VAL A 586 30.53 27.21 19.76
N VAL A 587 31.47 27.24 18.80
CA VAL A 587 32.62 28.16 18.83
C VAL A 587 32.16 29.62 18.77
N SER A 588 31.17 29.93 17.91
CA SER A 588 30.63 31.29 17.79
C SER A 588 29.91 31.74 19.06
N ALA A 589 29.11 30.87 19.67
CA ALA A 589 28.44 31.15 20.95
C ALA A 589 29.46 31.33 22.09
N GLY A 590 30.50 30.50 22.13
CA GLY A 590 31.60 30.62 23.10
C GLY A 590 32.38 31.92 22.95
N TRP A 591 32.71 32.33 21.71
CA TRP A 591 33.34 33.63 21.44
C TRP A 591 32.46 34.77 21.94
N PHE A 592 31.17 34.78 21.58
CA PHE A 592 30.25 35.85 21.97
C PHE A 592 30.08 35.92 23.49
N GLY A 593 29.97 34.77 24.16
CA GLY A 593 29.95 34.67 25.62
C GLY A 593 31.22 35.21 26.27
N TRP A 594 32.39 34.90 25.72
CA TRP A 594 33.67 35.42 26.22
C TRP A 594 33.80 36.94 26.03
N LYS A 595 33.39 37.46 24.87
CA LYS A 595 33.42 38.89 24.57
C LYS A 595 32.46 39.69 25.46
N THR A 596 31.25 39.19 25.68
CA THR A 596 30.25 39.80 26.57
C THR A 596 30.70 39.76 28.03
N TYR A 597 31.26 38.63 28.49
CA TYR A 597 31.87 38.54 29.82
C TYR A 597 33.03 39.54 30.01
N GLY A 598 33.89 39.70 28.99
CA GLY A 598 34.96 40.70 29.00
C GLY A 598 34.46 42.15 29.07
N LEU A 599 33.35 42.46 28.40
CA LEU A 599 32.71 43.79 28.47
C LEU A 599 32.07 44.05 29.84
N ILE A 600 31.40 43.05 30.42
CA ILE A 600 30.78 43.16 31.76
C ILE A 600 31.84 43.30 32.86
N ARG A 601 32.99 42.63 32.73
CA ARG A 601 34.08 42.73 33.71
C ARG A 601 34.80 44.08 33.69
N ASN A 602 34.81 44.76 32.54
CA ASN A 602 35.50 46.04 32.35
C ASN A 602 34.59 47.27 32.49
N ALA A 603 33.28 47.05 32.70
CA ALA A 603 32.30 48.05 33.09
C ALA A 603 32.09 47.99 34.62
#